data_AF-A0A158KRH9-F1
#
_entry.id   AF-A0A158KRH9-F1
#
_cell.length_a   1.000
_cell.length_b   1.000
_cell.length_c   1.000
_cell.angle_alpha   90.00
_cell.angle_beta   90.00
_cell.angle_gamma   90.00
#
_symmetry.space_group_name_H-M   'P 1'
#
loop_
_entity.id
_entity.type
_entity.pdbx_description
1 polymer ?
#
loop_
_entity_poly.entity_id
_entity_poly.type
_entity_poly.pdbx_seq_one_letter_code
_entity_poly.pdbx_strand_id
1 'polypeptide(L)'
;MQFILRFPSGLTATCMSSYASHESRFFRLQGSQGWVEMDPAFGYNGLRMRHGMLVDGKSATTELQIDPQDQFAREIDHMSVCVKSDITPHTPGEEGLQDQRIMEAIYESARTDRLVKIPRLAVSTRGPDPQEEKF
;
A
#
# COMPACT_ATOMS: atom_id res chain seq x y z
N MET A 1 -11.47 -2.02 13.72
CA MET A 1 -10.88 -0.67 13.81
C MET A 1 -11.20 0.08 12.53
N GLN A 2 -11.66 1.33 12.63
CA GLN A 2 -11.85 2.24 11.50
C GLN A 2 -11.07 3.52 11.79
N PHE A 3 -10.37 4.05 10.79
CA PHE A 3 -9.59 5.27 10.93
C PHE A 3 -9.55 6.06 9.62
N ILE A 4 -9.23 7.35 9.73
CA ILE A 4 -9.10 8.26 8.61
C ILE A 4 -7.69 8.86 8.65
N LEU A 5 -7.01 8.84 7.50
CA LEU A 5 -5.71 9.48 7.31
C LEU A 5 -5.88 10.72 6.42
N ARG A 6 -5.11 11.77 6.70
CA ARG A 6 -5.01 12.96 5.86
C ARG A 6 -3.55 13.22 5.51
N PHE A 7 -3.27 13.34 4.22
CA PHE A 7 -1.93 13.55 3.70
C PHE A 7 -1.67 15.03 3.38
N PRO A 8 -0.40 15.48 3.33
CA PRO A 8 -0.05 16.85 2.97
C PRO A 8 -0.57 17.30 1.59
N SER A 9 -0.73 16.36 0.66
CA SER A 9 -1.29 16.62 -0.68
C SER A 9 -2.79 16.95 -0.67
N GLY A 10 -3.47 16.77 0.46
CA GLY A 10 -4.94 16.85 0.54
C GLY A 10 -5.64 15.51 0.32
N LEU A 11 -4.92 14.44 -0.05
CA LEU A 11 -5.47 13.08 -0.10
C LEU A 11 -6.02 12.68 1.28
N THR A 12 -7.19 12.06 1.28
CA THR A 12 -7.78 11.41 2.46
C THR A 12 -7.95 9.93 2.21
N ALA A 13 -7.65 9.10 3.20
CA ALA A 13 -7.91 7.67 3.15
C ALA A 13 -8.84 7.27 4.30
N THR A 14 -9.87 6.49 4.00
CA THR A 14 -10.73 5.85 4.99
C THR A 14 -10.39 4.36 5.01
N CYS A 15 -9.99 3.86 6.16
CA CYS A 15 -9.45 2.52 6.31
C CYS A 15 -10.22 1.76 7.39
N MET A 16 -10.35 0.45 7.19
CA MET A 16 -11.00 -0.44 8.15
C MET A 16 -10.25 -1.77 8.19
N SER A 17 -10.09 -2.31 9.40
CA SER A 17 -9.67 -3.69 9.66
C SER A 17 -10.60 -4.33 10.68
N SER A 18 -10.88 -5.63 10.56
CA SER A 18 -11.82 -6.33 11.44
C SER A 18 -11.41 -7.78 11.64
N TYR A 19 -11.52 -8.27 12.89
CA TYR A 19 -11.40 -9.68 13.22
C TYR A 19 -12.76 -10.42 13.26
N ALA A 20 -13.87 -9.70 13.16
CA ALA A 20 -15.22 -10.26 13.28
C ALA A 20 -15.98 -10.31 11.94
N SER A 21 -15.37 -9.76 10.88
CA SER A 21 -15.96 -9.73 9.54
C SER A 21 -15.42 -10.88 8.69
N HIS A 22 -16.21 -11.33 7.70
CA HIS A 22 -15.69 -12.21 6.66
C HIS A 22 -14.51 -11.54 5.93
N GLU A 23 -13.61 -12.36 5.37
CA GLU A 23 -12.46 -11.89 4.62
C GLU A 23 -12.85 -10.84 3.57
N SER A 24 -12.16 -9.71 3.61
CA SER A 24 -12.20 -8.64 2.63
C SER A 24 -10.79 -8.08 2.46
N ARG A 25 -10.30 -8.06 1.21
CA ARG A 25 -8.98 -7.54 0.85
C ARG A 25 -9.15 -6.46 -0.21
N PHE A 26 -9.88 -5.41 0.12
CA PHE A 26 -10.29 -4.39 -0.84
C PHE A 26 -9.39 -3.15 -0.74
N PHE A 27 -8.96 -2.63 -1.88
CA PHE A 27 -8.26 -1.34 -1.97
C PHE A 27 -8.79 -0.53 -3.14
N ARG A 28 -9.08 0.76 -2.94
CA ARG A 28 -9.51 1.65 -4.01
C ARG A 28 -8.91 3.03 -3.87
N LEU A 29 -8.35 3.52 -4.97
CA LEU A 29 -7.88 4.89 -5.14
C LEU A 29 -8.85 5.62 -6.06
N GLN A 30 -9.31 6.80 -5.63
CA GLN A 30 -10.20 7.66 -6.41
C GLN A 30 -9.51 8.98 -6.72
N GLY A 31 -9.55 9.37 -7.99
CA GLY A 31 -9.04 10.65 -8.48
C GLY A 31 -10.10 11.39 -9.30
N SER A 32 -9.78 12.60 -9.74
CA SER A 32 -10.71 13.44 -10.50
C SER A 32 -11.04 12.90 -11.90
N GLN A 33 -10.17 12.07 -12.47
CA GLN A 33 -10.32 11.52 -13.83
C GLN A 33 -10.81 10.06 -13.84
N GLY A 34 -10.91 9.43 -12.67
CA GLY A 34 -11.23 8.01 -12.58
C GLY A 34 -10.84 7.38 -11.25
N TRP A 35 -10.85 6.06 -11.22
CA TRP A 35 -10.51 5.27 -10.04
C TRP A 35 -9.72 4.03 -10.45
N VAL A 36 -8.93 3.51 -9.50
CA VAL A 36 -8.26 2.21 -9.58
C VAL A 36 -8.69 1.41 -8.35
N GLU A 37 -9.00 0.14 -8.55
CA GLU A 37 -9.52 -0.75 -7.53
C GLU A 37 -8.83 -2.11 -7.62
N MET A 38 -8.58 -2.72 -6.46
CA MET A 38 -8.12 -4.09 -6.37
C MET A 38 -9.02 -4.90 -5.44
N ASP A 39 -9.48 -6.06 -5.92
CA ASP A 39 -10.32 -6.99 -5.16
C ASP A 39 -10.21 -8.44 -5.70
N PRO A 40 -9.38 -9.31 -5.09
CA PRO A 40 -8.57 -9.07 -3.89
C PRO A 40 -7.30 -8.24 -4.18
N ALA A 41 -6.88 -7.41 -3.22
CA ALA A 41 -5.72 -6.52 -3.28
C ALA A 41 -4.45 -7.09 -2.62
N PHE A 42 -4.62 -7.92 -1.58
CA PHE A 42 -3.52 -8.40 -0.72
C PHE A 42 -3.54 -9.92 -0.56
N GLY A 43 -4.11 -10.63 -1.54
CA GLY A 43 -4.15 -12.09 -1.56
C GLY A 43 -2.86 -12.68 -2.10
N TYR A 44 -2.50 -13.90 -1.69
CA TYR A 44 -1.32 -14.59 -2.23
C TYR A 44 -1.46 -14.97 -3.70
N ASN A 45 -2.69 -15.13 -4.18
CA ASN A 45 -3.02 -15.47 -5.56
C ASN A 45 -4.30 -14.73 -5.98
N GLY A 46 -4.52 -14.63 -7.29
CA GLY A 46 -5.77 -14.13 -7.84
C GLY A 46 -6.00 -12.64 -7.61
N LEU A 47 -4.92 -11.86 -7.48
CA LEU A 47 -5.00 -10.40 -7.48
C LEU A 47 -5.73 -9.94 -8.74
N ARG A 48 -6.71 -9.05 -8.57
CA ARG A 48 -7.46 -8.46 -9.68
C ARG A 48 -7.44 -6.96 -9.54
N MET A 49 -7.02 -6.27 -10.59
CA MET A 49 -7.02 -4.82 -10.66
C MET A 49 -7.96 -4.35 -11.75
N ARG A 50 -8.78 -3.37 -11.44
CA ARG A 50 -9.64 -2.69 -12.39
C ARG A 50 -9.42 -1.19 -12.29
N HIS A 51 -9.58 -0.49 -13.40
CA HIS A 51 -9.67 0.96 -13.38
C HIS A 51 -10.89 1.41 -14.18
N GLY A 52 -11.49 2.51 -13.74
CA GLY A 52 -12.61 3.12 -14.42
C GLY A 52 -12.35 4.60 -14.66
N MET A 53 -12.69 5.07 -15.85
CA MET A 53 -12.53 6.46 -16.26
C MET A 53 -13.56 6.81 -17.34
N LEU A 54 -13.69 8.09 -17.65
CA LEU A 54 -14.48 8.54 -18.79
C LEU A 54 -13.66 8.38 -20.08
N VAL A 55 -14.24 7.68 -21.06
CA VAL A 55 -13.73 7.56 -22.44
C VAL A 55 -14.83 8.06 -23.36
N ASP A 56 -14.55 9.11 -24.13
CA ASP A 56 -15.51 9.78 -25.02
C ASP A 56 -16.83 10.16 -24.32
N GLY A 57 -16.72 10.66 -23.09
CA GLY A 57 -17.87 11.07 -22.27
C GLY A 57 -18.70 9.91 -21.68
N LYS A 58 -18.28 8.66 -21.87
CA LYS A 58 -18.94 7.47 -21.32
C LYS A 58 -18.07 6.81 -20.26
N SER A 59 -18.69 6.29 -19.22
CA SER A 59 -17.99 5.49 -18.21
C SER A 59 -17.48 4.20 -18.83
N ALA A 60 -16.17 3.99 -18.78
CA ALA A 60 -15.52 2.75 -19.18
C ALA A 60 -14.85 2.12 -17.95
N THR A 61 -14.79 0.79 -17.91
CA THR A 61 -14.08 0.04 -16.88
C THR A 61 -13.29 -1.06 -17.56
N THR A 62 -12.01 -1.14 -17.21
CA THR A 62 -11.07 -2.10 -17.78
C THR A 62 -10.46 -2.91 -16.64
N GLU A 63 -10.38 -4.22 -16.82
CA GLU A 63 -9.64 -5.12 -15.94
C GLU A 63 -8.23 -5.32 -16.49
N LEU A 64 -7.24 -5.15 -15.62
CA LEU A 64 -5.84 -5.36 -15.94
C LEU A 64 -5.45 -6.79 -15.57
N GLN A 65 -4.77 -7.47 -16.48
CA GLN A 65 -4.14 -8.74 -16.18
C GLN A 65 -2.93 -8.47 -15.29
N ILE A 66 -2.90 -9.12 -14.12
CA ILE A 66 -1.75 -9.13 -13.24
C ILE A 66 -1.08 -10.49 -13.46
N ASP A 67 0.14 -10.47 -13.98
CA ASP A 67 0.92 -11.68 -14.11
C ASP A 67 1.20 -12.23 -12.71
N PRO A 68 0.81 -13.49 -12.41
CA PRO A 68 1.07 -14.08 -11.12
C PRO A 68 2.58 -14.23 -10.93
N GLN A 69 3.11 -13.53 -9.94
CA GLN A 69 4.49 -13.68 -9.49
C GLN A 69 4.49 -14.29 -8.09
N ASP A 70 5.45 -15.16 -7.80
CA ASP A 70 5.64 -15.65 -6.44
C ASP A 70 6.29 -14.54 -5.60
N GLN A 71 5.44 -13.76 -4.93
CA GLN A 71 5.88 -12.64 -4.09
C GLN A 71 6.84 -13.06 -2.98
N PHE A 72 6.77 -14.32 -2.51
CA PHE A 72 7.63 -14.81 -1.45
C PHE A 72 9.04 -15.11 -1.99
N ALA A 73 9.11 -15.78 -3.15
CA ALA A 73 10.38 -16.02 -3.81
C ALA A 73 11.09 -14.70 -4.12
N ARG A 74 10.36 -13.72 -4.68
CA ARG A 74 10.89 -12.38 -5.00
C ARG A 74 11.41 -11.63 -3.78
N GLU A 75 10.73 -11.73 -2.64
CA GLU A 75 11.19 -11.08 -1.40
C GLU A 75 12.51 -11.69 -0.90
N ILE A 76 12.63 -13.02 -0.92
CA ILE A 76 13.84 -13.74 -0.50
C ILE A 76 15.01 -13.48 -1.45
N ASP A 77 14.74 -13.48 -2.75
CA ASP A 77 15.72 -13.21 -3.80
C ASP A 77 16.26 -11.78 -3.69
N HIS A 78 15.38 -10.78 -3.54
CA HIS A 78 15.75 -9.38 -3.36
C HIS A 78 16.64 -9.19 -2.12
N MET A 79 16.28 -9.80 -1.00
CA MET A 79 17.12 -9.78 0.21
C MET A 79 18.51 -10.39 -0.05
N SER A 80 18.56 -11.51 -0.79
CA SER A 80 19.81 -12.19 -1.13
C SER A 80 20.70 -11.32 -2.02
N VAL A 81 20.13 -10.61 -3.00
CA VAL A 81 20.85 -9.65 -3.85
C VAL A 81 21.40 -8.48 -3.04
N CYS A 82 20.59 -7.92 -2.13
CA CYS A 82 20.98 -6.83 -1.25
C CYS A 82 22.18 -7.21 -0.38
N VAL A 83 22.15 -8.40 0.25
CA VAL A 83 23.27 -8.91 1.07
C VAL A 83 24.53 -9.12 0.23
N LYS A 84 24.40 -9.73 -0.96
CA LYS A 84 25.57 -10.01 -1.82
C LYS A 84 26.21 -8.75 -2.40
N SER A 85 25.40 -7.73 -2.65
CA SER A 85 25.82 -6.51 -3.35
C SER A 85 26.09 -5.33 -2.41
N ASP A 86 25.90 -5.53 -1.10
CA ASP A 86 26.00 -4.49 -0.07
C ASP A 86 25.08 -3.28 -0.38
N ILE A 87 23.82 -3.56 -0.71
CA ILE A 87 22.81 -2.56 -1.06
C ILE A 87 21.70 -2.57 0.00
N THR A 88 21.22 -1.39 0.39
CA THR A 88 20.04 -1.25 1.26
C THR A 88 18.78 -1.77 0.52
N PRO A 89 17.98 -2.65 1.13
CA PRO A 89 16.75 -3.12 0.51
C PRO A 89 15.73 -1.98 0.34
N HIS A 90 14.81 -2.13 -0.63
CA HIS A 90 13.73 -1.16 -0.82
C HIS A 90 12.85 -0.98 0.43
N THR A 91 12.68 -2.04 1.21
CA THR A 91 11.91 -2.09 2.46
C THR A 91 12.83 -2.34 3.66
N PRO A 92 13.65 -1.36 4.07
CA PRO A 92 14.52 -1.51 5.23
C PRO A 92 13.73 -1.41 6.54
N GLY A 93 14.40 -1.60 7.68
CA GLY A 93 13.76 -1.56 9.00
C GLY A 93 13.07 -0.23 9.31
N GLU A 94 13.56 0.87 8.75
CA GLU A 94 12.99 2.21 8.89
C GLU A 94 11.59 2.33 8.27
N GLU A 95 11.29 1.61 7.18
CA GLU A 95 9.96 1.57 6.57
C GLU A 95 8.97 0.87 7.52
N GLY A 96 9.34 -0.28 8.08
CA GLY A 96 8.52 -1.00 9.05
C GLY A 96 8.34 -0.22 10.36
N LEU A 97 9.37 0.49 10.83
CA LEU A 97 9.28 1.36 12.01
C LEU A 97 8.32 2.52 11.78
N GLN A 98 8.26 3.05 10.55
CA GLN A 98 7.33 4.12 10.22
C GLN A 98 5.88 3.63 10.28
N ASP A 99 5.59 2.41 9.83
CA ASP A 99 4.26 1.79 9.99
C ASP A 99 3.89 1.63 11.47
N GLN A 100 4.83 1.21 12.33
CA GLN A 100 4.60 1.12 13.77
C GLN A 100 4.26 2.48 14.39
N ARG A 101 4.95 3.55 13.98
CA ARG A 101 4.65 4.92 14.43
C ARG A 101 3.26 5.39 13.99
N ILE A 102 2.85 5.03 12.77
CA ILE A 102 1.51 5.34 12.26
C ILE A 102 0.46 4.57 13.07
N MET A 103 0.68 3.29 13.35
CA MET A 103 -0.23 2.47 14.17
C MET A 103 -0.38 3.02 15.59
N GLU A 104 0.73 3.41 16.24
CA GLU A 104 0.67 4.04 17.56
C GLU A 104 -0.14 5.33 17.54
N ALA A 105 0.04 6.19 16.53
CA ALA A 105 -0.74 7.41 16.37
C ALA A 105 -2.24 7.13 16.14
N ILE A 106 -2.59 6.07 15.41
CA ILE A 106 -3.98 5.63 15.22
C ILE A 106 -4.58 5.21 16.57
N TYR A 107 -3.86 4.42 17.38
CA TYR A 107 -4.34 4.02 18.70
C TYR A 107 -4.41 5.19 19.68
N GLU A 108 -3.46 6.11 19.66
CA GLU A 108 -3.50 7.35 20.44
C GLU A 108 -4.72 8.20 20.07
N SER A 109 -4.97 8.37 18.76
CA SER A 109 -6.14 9.10 18.26
C SER A 109 -7.44 8.46 18.76
N ALA A 110 -7.56 7.13 18.68
CA ALA A 110 -8.73 6.40 19.16
C ALA A 110 -8.94 6.52 20.66
N ARG A 111 -7.86 6.48 21.45
CA ARG A 111 -7.91 6.59 22.92
C ARG A 111 -8.27 8.00 23.38
N THR A 112 -7.84 9.02 22.64
CA THR A 112 -7.99 10.43 23.03
C THR A 112 -9.14 11.15 22.33
N ASP A 113 -9.75 10.53 21.33
CA ASP A 113 -10.75 11.12 20.45
C ASP A 113 -10.28 12.43 19.80
N ARG A 114 -8.99 12.47 19.41
CA ARG A 114 -8.35 13.65 18.82
C ARG A 114 -7.53 13.29 17.59
N LEU A 115 -7.34 14.26 16.72
CA LEU A 115 -6.40 14.15 15.61
C LEU A 115 -4.97 14.13 16.15
N VAL A 116 -4.20 13.10 15.78
CA VAL A 116 -2.77 12.98 16.10
C VAL A 116 -1.96 13.31 14.85
N LYS A 117 -1.11 14.34 14.94
CA LYS A 117 -0.25 14.75 13.83
C LYS A 117 1.04 13.96 13.87
N ILE A 118 1.32 13.21 12.80
CA ILE A 118 2.57 12.46 12.66
C ILE A 118 3.64 13.41 12.07
N PRO A 119 4.83 13.52 12.70
CA PRO A 119 5.93 14.31 12.17
C PRO A 119 6.36 13.82 10.78
N ARG A 120 6.63 14.76 9.88
CA ARG A 120 7.19 14.43 8.57
C ARG A 120 8.66 14.03 8.76
N LEU A 121 9.03 12.87 8.24
CA LEU A 121 10.43 12.47 8.16
C LEU A 121 11.16 13.27 7.08
N ALA A 122 12.38 13.70 7.37
CA ALA A 122 13.20 14.50 6.46
C ALA A 122 13.73 13.69 5.27
N VAL A 123 13.87 12.38 5.45
CA VAL A 123 14.37 11.42 4.45
C VAL A 123 13.33 10.36 4.17
N SER A 124 13.39 9.79 2.96
CA SER A 124 12.61 8.59 2.62
C SER A 124 12.98 7.45 3.56
N THR A 125 11.97 6.70 4.00
CA THR A 125 12.14 5.44 4.74
C THR A 125 12.38 4.26 3.81
N ARG A 126 12.07 4.40 2.52
CA ARG A 126 12.36 3.40 1.49
C ARG A 126 13.78 3.52 0.97
N GLY A 127 14.38 2.37 0.72
CA GLY A 127 15.63 2.25 -0.03
C GLY A 127 15.42 2.45 -1.54
N PRO A 128 16.48 2.23 -2.35
CA PRO A 128 16.37 2.28 -3.81
C PRO A 128 15.32 1.31 -4.34
N ASP A 129 14.76 1.59 -5.52
CA ASP A 129 13.86 0.65 -6.19
C ASP A 129 14.60 -0.67 -6.48
N PRO A 130 13.94 -1.83 -6.30
CA PRO A 130 14.52 -3.11 -6.69
C PRO A 130 14.88 -3.10 -8.17
N GLN A 131 16.03 -3.67 -8.51
CA GLN A 131 16.37 -3.89 -9.92
C GLN A 131 15.38 -4.91 -10.50
N GLU A 132 15.12 -4.85 -11.81
CA GLU A 132 14.40 -5.94 -12.47
C GLU A 132 15.23 -7.22 -12.38
N GLU A 133 14.89 -8.05 -11.40
CA GLU A 133 15.55 -9.33 -11.24
C GLU A 133 15.01 -10.28 -12.32
N LYS A 134 15.86 -10.63 -13.29
CA LYS A 134 15.59 -11.68 -14.28
C LYS A 134 16.19 -12.98 -13.73
N PHE A 135 15.35 -13.81 -13.13
CA PHE A 135 15.71 -15.17 -12.75
C PHE A 135 15.31 -16.16 -13.85
#